data_AF-A0AAN7UTZ5-F1
#
_entry.id   AF-A0AAN7UTZ5-F1
#
_cell.length_a   1.000
_cell.length_b   1.000
_cell.length_c   1.000
_cell.angle_alpha   90.00
_cell.angle_beta   90.00
_cell.angle_gamma   90.00
#
_symmetry.space_group_name_H-M   'P 1'
#
loop_
_entity.id
_entity.type
_entity.pdbx_description
1 polymer ?
#
loop_
_entity_poly.entity_id
_entity_poly.type
_entity_poly.pdbx_seq_one_letter_code
_entity_poly.pdbx_strand_id
1 'polypeptide(L)'
;MHSVAYLPLLAGLAAACSVTGNVKTTFYGVPDNDPAGSDAIAFSCSSRGFHAGGTGTFSDPLTFASKQGGAYGQCEIVYSPYLRKYIRNEDICAGCSEYSTPS
;
A
#
# COMPACT_ATOMS: atom_id res chain seq x y z
N MET A 1 32.47 -11.19 46.53
CA MET A 1 31.20 -10.69 45.98
C MET A 1 31.30 -10.87 44.47
N HIS A 2 30.65 -11.89 43.90
CA HIS A 2 30.78 -12.22 42.48
C HIS A 2 29.70 -11.46 41.69
N SER A 3 30.12 -10.46 40.92
CA SER A 3 29.23 -9.72 40.02
C SER A 3 28.94 -10.57 38.79
N VAL A 4 27.71 -11.05 38.66
CA VAL A 4 27.20 -11.71 37.45
C VAL A 4 26.65 -10.62 36.53
N ALA A 5 27.34 -10.36 35.42
CA ALA A 5 26.85 -9.46 34.38
C ALA A 5 25.87 -10.22 33.46
N TYR A 6 24.58 -9.87 33.51
CA TYR A 6 23.59 -10.32 32.55
C TYR A 6 23.58 -9.38 31.34
N LEU A 7 24.06 -9.85 30.18
CA LEU A 7 23.81 -9.18 28.90
C LEU A 7 22.38 -9.53 28.43
N PRO A 8 21.52 -8.55 28.13
CA PRO A 8 20.26 -8.83 27.46
C PRO A 8 20.55 -9.10 25.97
N LEU A 9 20.21 -10.29 25.51
CA LEU A 9 20.19 -10.62 24.08
C LEU A 9 18.95 -9.97 23.46
N LEU A 10 19.10 -8.75 22.92
CA LEU A 10 18.11 -8.12 22.07
C LEU A 10 18.14 -8.79 20.69
N ALA A 11 17.43 -9.90 20.53
CA ALA A 11 17.13 -10.46 19.22
C ALA A 11 16.11 -9.55 18.52
N GLY A 12 16.57 -8.74 17.56
CA GLY A 12 15.71 -7.90 16.74
C GLY A 12 14.79 -8.75 15.86
N LEU A 13 13.48 -8.55 15.97
CA LEU A 13 12.49 -9.08 15.02
C LEU A 13 12.70 -8.38 13.67
N ALA A 14 13.42 -9.01 12.76
CA ALA A 14 13.41 -8.59 11.36
C ALA A 14 12.00 -8.85 10.81
N ALA A 15 11.28 -7.79 10.43
CA ALA A 15 10.03 -7.93 9.70
C ALA A 15 10.31 -8.65 8.38
N ALA A 16 9.72 -9.83 8.19
CA ALA A 16 9.84 -10.55 6.93
C ALA A 16 9.09 -9.78 5.84
N CYS A 17 9.73 -9.55 4.69
CA CYS A 17 9.02 -9.06 3.50
C CYS A 17 8.03 -10.12 3.03
N SER A 18 6.76 -9.73 2.86
CA SER A 18 5.74 -10.55 2.20
C SER A 18 5.60 -10.14 0.74
N VAL A 19 5.37 -11.12 -0.13
CA VAL A 19 5.09 -10.87 -1.55
C VAL A 19 3.65 -11.29 -1.84
N THR A 20 2.83 -10.34 -2.27
CA THR A 20 1.47 -10.63 -2.75
C THR A 20 1.54 -11.05 -4.23
N GLY A 21 1.33 -12.34 -4.49
CA GLY A 21 1.27 -12.91 -5.84
C GLY A 21 -0.11 -12.79 -6.50
N ASN A 22 -0.20 -13.15 -7.79
CA ASN A 22 -1.45 -13.20 -8.57
C ASN A 22 -2.26 -11.89 -8.58
N VAL A 23 -1.57 -10.76 -8.53
CA VAL A 23 -2.20 -9.44 -8.55
C VAL A 23 -2.55 -9.07 -9.99
N LYS A 24 -3.84 -8.87 -10.27
CA LYS A 24 -4.28 -8.21 -11.50
C LYS A 24 -4.14 -6.70 -11.32
N THR A 25 -3.35 -6.06 -12.17
CA THR A 25 -3.16 -4.59 -12.16
C THR A 25 -3.95 -3.96 -13.30
N THR A 26 -4.75 -2.96 -12.98
CA THR A 26 -5.42 -2.06 -13.93
C THR A 26 -5.04 -0.62 -13.59
N PHE A 27 -5.30 0.30 -14.52
CA PHE A 27 -5.06 1.72 -14.34
C PHE A 27 -6.36 2.47 -14.53
N TYR A 28 -6.54 3.51 -13.72
CA TYR A 28 -7.60 4.51 -13.79
C TYR A 28 -6.95 5.86 -13.53
N GLY A 29 -7.65 6.95 -13.80
CA GLY A 29 -7.19 8.29 -13.51
C GLY A 29 -8.34 9.24 -13.24
N VAL A 30 -8.03 10.54 -13.25
CA VAL A 30 -9.01 11.61 -12.98
C VAL A 30 -10.29 11.49 -13.82
N PRO A 31 -10.26 11.18 -15.13
CA PRO A 31 -11.50 11.12 -15.93
C PRO A 31 -12.49 10.03 -15.48
N ASP A 32 -11.99 8.90 -14.99
CA ASP A 32 -12.75 7.70 -14.66
C ASP A 32 -12.71 7.32 -13.17
N ASN A 33 -12.22 8.25 -12.32
CA ASN A 33 -12.33 8.15 -10.87
C ASN A 33 -13.80 8.31 -10.40
N ASP A 34 -14.12 7.95 -9.16
CA ASP A 34 -15.41 8.26 -8.52
C ASP A 34 -15.16 9.14 -7.29
N PRO A 35 -15.52 10.44 -7.31
CA PRO A 35 -16.28 11.14 -8.36
C PRO A 35 -15.46 11.41 -9.63
N ALA A 36 -16.13 11.34 -10.78
CA ALA A 36 -15.51 11.56 -12.09
C ALA A 36 -14.96 12.99 -12.23
N GLY A 37 -13.79 13.11 -12.86
CA GLY A 37 -13.10 14.38 -13.03
C GLY A 37 -12.34 14.85 -11.78
N SER A 38 -12.17 13.98 -10.77
CA SER A 38 -11.51 14.30 -9.51
C SER A 38 -10.27 13.45 -9.28
N ASP A 39 -9.28 14.01 -8.57
CA ASP A 39 -8.17 13.27 -7.97
C ASP A 39 -8.45 12.83 -6.53
N ALA A 40 -9.70 12.94 -6.08
CA ALA A 40 -10.10 12.55 -4.73
C ALA A 40 -9.84 11.07 -4.45
N ILE A 41 -9.39 10.77 -3.23
CA ILE A 41 -9.12 9.41 -2.74
C ILE A 41 -9.75 9.19 -1.36
N ALA A 42 -9.96 7.93 -0.99
CA ALA A 42 -10.64 7.58 0.25
C ALA A 42 -9.86 7.91 1.54
N PHE A 43 -8.52 7.91 1.52
CA PHE A 43 -7.69 7.96 2.73
C PHE A 43 -6.63 9.05 2.69
N SER A 44 -6.62 9.92 3.71
CA SER A 44 -5.58 10.93 3.91
C SER A 44 -4.34 10.35 4.60
N CYS A 45 -3.45 9.72 3.82
CA CYS A 45 -2.24 9.05 4.33
C CYS A 45 -0.97 9.91 4.29
N SER A 46 -1.01 11.12 3.71
CA SER A 46 0.16 12.00 3.56
C SER A 46 -0.21 13.47 3.62
N SER A 47 0.79 14.35 3.46
CA SER A 47 0.60 15.79 3.31
C SER A 47 -0.20 16.20 2.07
N ARG A 48 -0.51 15.25 1.17
CA ARG A 48 -1.40 15.46 0.01
C ARG A 48 -2.88 15.49 0.39
N GLY A 49 -3.24 15.22 1.65
CA GLY A 49 -4.65 15.15 2.06
C GLY A 49 -5.39 14.02 1.32
N PHE A 50 -6.57 14.33 0.81
CA PHE A 50 -7.42 13.39 0.06
C PHE A 50 -7.19 13.48 -1.46
N HIS A 51 -5.96 13.73 -1.92
CA HIS A 51 -5.63 13.87 -3.34
C HIS A 51 -4.60 12.83 -3.80
N ALA A 52 -4.91 12.14 -4.89
CA ALA A 52 -4.02 11.18 -5.53
C ALA A 52 -2.75 11.85 -6.06
N GLY A 53 -1.64 11.12 -6.11
CA GLY A 53 -0.43 11.62 -6.75
C GLY A 53 0.84 10.89 -6.35
N GLY A 54 1.96 11.59 -6.42
CA GLY A 54 3.30 11.12 -6.07
C GLY A 54 4.22 10.86 -7.26
N THR A 55 5.49 10.65 -6.97
CA THR A 55 6.56 10.37 -7.95
C THR A 55 6.97 8.89 -8.00
N GLY A 56 6.49 8.12 -7.02
CA GLY A 56 6.73 6.68 -6.87
C GLY A 56 8.06 6.34 -6.20
N THR A 57 8.65 7.29 -5.47
CA THR A 57 9.74 7.02 -4.53
C THR A 57 9.17 6.49 -3.20
N PHE A 58 9.99 5.90 -2.34
CA PHE A 58 9.50 5.41 -1.05
C PHE A 58 8.93 6.55 -0.18
N SER A 59 9.55 7.73 -0.19
CA SER A 59 9.10 8.92 0.53
C SER A 59 7.90 9.62 -0.11
N ASP A 60 7.68 9.41 -1.40
CA ASP A 60 6.60 10.00 -2.17
C ASP A 60 5.99 8.96 -3.14
N PRO A 61 5.30 7.95 -2.59
CA PRO A 61 4.76 6.84 -3.37
C PRO A 61 3.57 7.29 -4.21
N LEU A 62 3.33 6.56 -5.32
CA LEU A 62 2.14 6.74 -6.14
C LEU A 62 0.90 6.24 -5.41
N THR A 63 -0.23 6.91 -5.56
CA THR A 63 -1.50 6.39 -5.05
C THR A 63 -1.93 5.13 -5.83
N PHE A 64 -2.45 4.13 -5.12
CA PHE A 64 -3.21 3.03 -5.72
C PHE A 64 -4.46 2.71 -4.89
N ALA A 65 -5.39 2.00 -5.52
CA ALA A 65 -6.63 1.53 -4.91
C ALA A 65 -6.64 0.00 -4.76
N SER A 66 -7.18 -0.50 -3.65
CA SER A 66 -7.42 -1.93 -3.45
C SER A 66 -8.78 -2.23 -2.84
N LYS A 67 -9.15 -3.51 -2.79
CA LYS A 67 -10.30 -3.97 -1.99
C LYS A 67 -10.05 -3.66 -0.52
N GLN A 68 -11.00 -3.01 0.15
CA GLN A 68 -10.94 -2.78 1.60
C GLN A 68 -11.04 -4.11 2.36
N GLY A 69 -10.17 -4.30 3.35
CA GLY A 69 -10.04 -5.58 4.07
C GLY A 69 -9.45 -6.71 3.21
N GLY A 70 -8.85 -6.38 2.06
CA GLY A 70 -8.14 -7.32 1.20
C GLY A 70 -6.68 -7.52 1.63
N ALA A 71 -5.83 -7.86 0.65
CA ALA A 71 -4.42 -8.17 0.88
C ALA A 71 -3.54 -6.95 1.23
N TYR A 72 -4.05 -5.73 1.02
CA TYR A 72 -3.32 -4.48 1.27
C TYR A 72 -4.02 -3.67 2.36
N GLY A 73 -3.26 -3.26 3.38
CA GLY A 73 -3.73 -2.40 4.45
C GLY A 73 -3.95 -0.96 3.98
N GLN A 74 -4.80 -0.22 4.68
CA GLN A 74 -4.95 1.21 4.48
C GLN A 74 -3.61 1.92 4.75
N CYS A 75 -3.23 2.85 3.87
CA CYS A 75 -1.96 3.59 3.88
C CYS A 75 -0.68 2.73 3.76
N GLU A 76 -0.80 1.43 3.46
CA GLU A 76 0.36 0.56 3.27
C GLU A 76 1.17 0.98 2.04
N ILE A 77 2.49 1.07 2.18
CA ILE A 77 3.41 1.30 1.06
C ILE A 77 3.96 -0.05 0.59
N VAL A 78 3.77 -0.37 -0.68
CA VAL A 78 4.31 -1.57 -1.32
C VAL A 78 5.14 -1.20 -2.56
N TYR A 79 6.09 -2.05 -2.92
CA TYR A 79 6.82 -1.89 -4.18
C TYR A 79 6.10 -2.67 -5.28
N SER A 80 5.73 -1.99 -6.37
CA SER A 80 5.17 -2.63 -7.57
C SER A 80 6.29 -3.01 -8.53
N PRO A 81 6.59 -4.32 -8.75
CA PRO A 81 7.64 -4.73 -9.66
C PRO A 81 7.37 -4.33 -11.11
N TYR A 82 6.08 -4.29 -11.51
CA TYR A 82 5.66 -3.90 -12.85
C TYR A 82 5.96 -2.42 -13.13
N LEU A 83 5.61 -1.53 -12.20
CA LEU A 83 5.87 -0.09 -12.35
C LEU A 83 7.31 0.31 -12.01
N ARG A 84 8.02 -0.53 -11.24
CA ARG A 84 9.30 -0.20 -10.59
C ARG A 84 9.21 1.05 -9.72
N LYS A 85 8.11 1.15 -8.96
CA LYS A 85 7.76 2.29 -8.11
C LYS A 85 7.20 1.80 -6.78
N TYR A 86 7.33 2.64 -5.77
CA TYR A 86 6.56 2.49 -4.54
C TYR A 86 5.16 3.07 -4.75
N ILE A 87 4.16 2.34 -4.28
CA ILE A 87 2.75 2.69 -4.34
C ILE A 87 2.15 2.63 -2.92
N ARG A 88 1.20 3.51 -2.59
CA ARG A 88 0.52 3.55 -1.29
C ARG A 88 -0.99 3.35 -1.46
N ASN A 89 -1.58 2.50 -0.62
CA ASN A 89 -3.00 2.17 -0.67
C ASN A 89 -3.81 3.30 -0.03
N GLU A 90 -4.20 4.27 -0.84
CA GLU A 90 -4.88 5.47 -0.36
C GLU A 90 -6.34 5.56 -0.84
N ASP A 91 -6.78 4.58 -1.63
CA ASP A 91 -8.09 4.61 -2.26
C ASP A 91 -8.78 3.24 -2.30
N ILE A 92 -10.08 3.22 -2.56
CA ILE A 92 -10.91 2.01 -2.56
C ILE A 92 -11.24 1.61 -3.99
N CYS A 93 -10.86 0.39 -4.36
CA CYS A 93 -11.25 -0.19 -5.63
C CYS A 93 -12.61 -0.89 -5.51
N ALA A 94 -13.68 -0.22 -5.96
CA ALA A 94 -15.03 -0.79 -5.95
C ALA A 94 -15.12 -2.10 -6.76
N GLY A 95 -14.53 -2.13 -7.95
CA GLY A 95 -14.51 -3.30 -8.85
C GLY A 95 -13.61 -4.46 -8.38
N CYS A 96 -12.81 -4.28 -7.33
CA CYS A 96 -11.93 -5.33 -6.80
C CYS A 96 -12.66 -6.31 -5.87
N SER A 97 -13.95 -6.09 -5.59
CA SER A 97 -14.78 -6.99 -4.79
C SER A 97 -15.36 -8.17 -5.59
N GLU A 98 -15.36 -8.08 -6.93
CA GLU A 98 -16.06 -9.03 -7.82
C GLU A 98 -15.20 -10.21 -8.31
N TYR A 99 -13.87 -10.15 -8.14
CA TYR A 99 -13.02 -11.30 -8.44
C TYR A 99 -12.99 -12.26 -7.24
N SER A 100 -13.97 -13.16 -7.19
CA SER A 100 -13.76 -14.45 -6.52
C SER A 100 -12.70 -15.23 -7.29
N THR A 101 -11.83 -15.93 -6.55
CA THR A 101 -10.79 -16.85 -7.06
C THR A 101 -11.27 -17.64 -8.28
N PRO A 102 -10.48 -17.73 -9.37
CA PRO A 102 -10.72 -18.78 -10.35
C PRO A 102 -10.53 -20.12 -9.63
N SER A 103 -11.57 -20.96 -9.68
CA SER A 103 -11.54 -22.38 -9.32
C SER A 103 -10.44 -23.13 -10.06
#